data_AF-A0A8S3AL46-F1
#
_entry.id   AF-A0A8S3AL46-F1
#
_cell.length_a   1.000
_cell.length_b   1.000
_cell.length_c   1.000
_cell.angle_alpha   90.00
_cell.angle_beta   90.00
_cell.angle_gamma   90.00
#
_symmetry.space_group_name_H-M   'P 1'
#
loop_
_entity.id
_entity.type
_entity.pdbx_description
1 polymer ?
#
loop_
_entity_poly.entity_id
_entity_poly.type
_entity_poly.pdbx_seq_one_letter_code
_entity_poly.pdbx_strand_id
1 'polypeptide(L)'
;IRQQIFDDQIPKCTRTSRCSGIIKPDIVFFGEDLPRRFQLYVQDLPSCDCCIVMGTSLAVYPFADIVDSTTRSTTRLLINR
;
A
#
# COMPACT_ATOMS: atom_id res chain seq x y z
N ILE A 1 21.21 -7.20 -5.83
CA ILE A 1 19.74 -7.13 -5.97
C ILE A 1 19.34 -6.14 -7.06
N ARG A 2 19.57 -4.82 -6.91
CA ARG A 2 19.18 -3.83 -7.96
C ARG A 2 19.71 -4.19 -9.36
N GLN A 3 21.02 -4.44 -9.49
CA GLN A 3 21.62 -4.84 -10.77
C GLN A 3 21.03 -6.14 -11.30
N GLN A 4 20.86 -7.16 -10.44
CA GLN A 4 20.21 -8.43 -10.82
C GLN A 4 18.81 -8.21 -11.39
N ILE A 5 18.00 -7.31 -10.80
CA ILE A 5 16.65 -7.00 -11.30
C ILE A 5 16.74 -6.34 -12.69
N PHE A 6 17.68 -5.42 -12.92
CA PHE A 6 17.86 -4.77 -14.23
C PHE A 6 18.43 -5.70 -15.30
N ASP A 7 19.13 -6.75 -14.90
CA ASP A 7 19.66 -7.80 -15.78
C ASP A 7 18.67 -8.98 -15.94
N ASP A 8 17.39 -8.80 -15.57
CA ASP A 8 16.33 -9.82 -15.60
C ASP A 8 16.65 -11.12 -14.82
N GLN A 9 17.47 -11.03 -13.78
CA GLN A 9 17.81 -12.14 -12.88
C GLN A 9 16.96 -12.14 -11.60
N ILE A 10 16.51 -13.32 -11.19
CA ILE A 10 15.76 -13.51 -9.94
C ILE A 10 16.70 -13.36 -8.73
N PRO A 11 16.52 -12.35 -7.85
CA PRO A 11 17.37 -12.16 -6.69
C PRO A 11 17.16 -13.27 -5.66
N LYS A 12 18.26 -13.88 -5.21
CA LYS A 12 18.28 -14.95 -4.20
C LYS A 12 18.97 -14.51 -2.92
N CYS A 13 18.56 -15.10 -1.81
CA CYS A 13 19.14 -14.89 -0.49
C CYS A 13 20.64 -15.25 -0.48
N THR A 14 21.50 -14.33 -0.05
CA THR A 14 22.96 -14.54 0.06
C THR A 14 23.46 -14.58 1.50
N ARG A 15 22.57 -14.49 2.50
CA ARG A 15 22.95 -14.35 3.92
C ARG A 15 23.65 -15.59 4.48
N THR A 16 23.30 -16.78 4.01
CA THR A 16 23.87 -18.06 4.46
C THR A 16 23.90 -19.02 3.28
N SER A 17 24.93 -19.87 3.19
CA SER A 17 25.06 -20.90 2.14
C SER A 17 23.90 -21.91 2.09
N ARG A 18 23.11 -22.01 3.16
CA ARG A 18 21.91 -22.85 3.26
C ARG A 18 20.60 -22.13 2.88
N CYS A 19 20.64 -20.83 2.63
CA CYS A 19 19.47 -20.03 2.29
C CYS A 19 19.30 -20.00 0.76
N SER A 20 18.32 -20.73 0.24
CA SER A 20 17.99 -20.75 -1.20
C SER A 20 16.75 -19.92 -1.56
N GLY A 21 16.24 -19.13 -0.62
CA GLY A 21 15.01 -18.34 -0.78
C GLY A 21 15.12 -17.23 -1.84
N ILE A 22 14.00 -16.92 -2.47
CA ILE A 22 13.85 -15.76 -3.37
C ILE A 22 13.64 -14.51 -2.53
N ILE A 23 14.27 -13.40 -2.93
CA ILE A 23 14.06 -12.11 -2.27
C ILE A 23 12.84 -11.44 -2.89
N LYS A 24 11.73 -11.41 -2.14
CA LYS A 24 10.57 -10.58 -2.45
C LYS A 24 10.86 -9.14 -2.01
N PRO A 25 10.60 -8.11 -2.86
CA PRO A 25 10.62 -6.73 -2.39
C PRO A 25 9.58 -6.50 -1.29
N ASP A 26 9.80 -5.48 -0.47
CA ASP A 26 8.89 -5.12 0.62
C ASP A 26 7.66 -4.38 0.08
N ILE A 27 6.77 -5.16 -0.54
CA ILE A 27 5.48 -4.73 -1.06
C ILE A 27 4.40 -5.71 -0.62
N VAL A 28 3.18 -5.21 -0.47
CA VAL A 28 2.02 -5.99 -0.08
C VAL A 28 1.46 -6.71 -1.30
N PHE A 29 1.47 -8.04 -1.27
CA PHE A 29 0.75 -8.88 -2.24
C PHE A 29 -0.71 -9.05 -1.82
N PHE A 30 -1.56 -9.43 -2.77
CA PHE A 30 -2.93 -9.80 -2.43
C PHE A 30 -2.94 -10.98 -1.44
N GLY A 31 -3.74 -10.82 -0.37
CA GLY A 31 -3.81 -11.78 0.73
C GLY A 31 -2.78 -11.57 1.84
N GLU A 32 -1.86 -10.61 1.70
CA GLU A 32 -0.99 -10.19 2.80
C GLU A 32 -1.63 -9.06 3.61
N ASP A 33 -1.30 -9.02 4.90
CA ASP A 33 -1.72 -7.93 5.78
C ASP A 33 -1.05 -6.61 5.39
N LEU A 34 -1.80 -5.51 5.52
CA LEU A 34 -1.25 -4.18 5.35
C LEU A 34 -0.27 -3.84 6.48
N PRO A 35 0.76 -3.01 6.21
CA PRO A 35 1.69 -2.56 7.24
C PRO A 35 0.95 -1.89 8.40
N ARG A 36 1.42 -2.10 9.63
CA ARG A 36 0.78 -1.53 10.85
C ARG A 36 0.55 -0.02 10.77
N ARG A 37 1.45 0.70 10.09
CA ARG A 37 1.36 2.15 9.86
C ARG A 37 0.08 2.54 9.12
N PHE A 38 -0.48 1.66 8.29
CA PHE A 38 -1.74 1.91 7.58
C PHE A 38 -2.87 2.27 8.55
N GLN A 39 -2.94 1.62 9.72
CA GLN A 39 -3.98 1.84 10.73
C GLN A 39 -4.02 3.26 11.32
N LEU A 40 -3.00 4.09 11.06
CA LEU A 40 -2.99 5.50 11.49
C LEU A 40 -4.10 6.32 10.83
N TYR A 41 -4.67 5.87 9.69
CA TYR A 41 -5.78 6.56 9.04
C TYR A 41 -6.98 6.79 9.98
N VAL A 42 -7.16 5.95 11.00
CA VAL A 42 -8.24 6.05 11.98
C VAL A 42 -8.15 7.33 12.82
N GLN A 43 -6.96 7.92 12.94
CA GLN A 43 -6.76 9.22 13.60
C GLN A 43 -6.80 10.37 12.59
N ASP A 44 -6.22 10.17 11.41
CA ASP A 44 -6.05 11.22 10.40
C ASP A 44 -7.36 11.57 9.68
N LEU A 45 -8.16 10.58 9.27
CA LEU A 45 -9.34 10.81 8.45
C LEU A 45 -10.52 11.45 9.19
N PRO A 46 -10.80 11.14 10.47
CA PRO A 46 -11.83 11.87 11.22
C PRO A 46 -11.47 13.33 11.50
N SER A 47 -10.18 13.68 11.46
CA SER A 47 -9.71 15.06 11.71
C SER A 47 -9.49 15.87 10.44
N CYS A 48 -9.71 15.29 9.25
CA CYS A 48 -9.51 16.01 7.99
C CYS A 48 -10.72 16.86 7.59
N ASP A 49 -10.45 18.08 7.14
CA ASP A 49 -11.47 19.01 6.63
C ASP A 49 -11.82 18.75 5.15
N CYS A 50 -10.86 18.18 4.41
CA CYS A 50 -11.01 17.84 2.99
C CYS A 50 -10.27 16.53 2.67
N CYS A 51 -10.95 15.64 1.96
CA CYS A 51 -10.40 14.39 1.45
C CYS A 51 -10.41 14.41 -0.08
N ILE A 52 -9.23 14.27 -0.68
CA ILE A 52 -9.05 14.30 -2.12
C ILE A 52 -8.69 12.89 -2.59
N VAL A 53 -9.58 12.27 -3.37
CA VAL A 53 -9.39 10.94 -3.97
C VAL A 53 -8.99 11.15 -5.42
N MET A 54 -7.79 10.72 -5.80
CA MET A 54 -7.28 10.94 -7.17
C MET A 54 -6.60 9.70 -7.74
N GLY A 55 -6.83 9.45 -9.03
CA GLY A 55 -6.11 8.42 -9.78
C GLY A 55 -6.33 7.00 -9.25
N THR A 56 -7.48 6.74 -8.62
CA THR A 56 -7.84 5.42 -8.09
C THR A 56 -9.31 5.12 -8.35
N SER A 57 -9.62 3.86 -8.63
CA SER A 57 -10.99 3.35 -8.75
C SER A 57 -11.59 2.93 -7.41
N LEU A 58 -10.80 2.93 -6.32
CA LEU A 58 -11.19 2.40 -5.02
C LEU A 58 -11.72 0.94 -5.10
N ALA A 59 -11.06 0.08 -5.88
CA ALA A 59 -11.49 -1.32 -6.06
C ALA A 59 -10.79 -2.32 -5.13
N VAL A 60 -9.72 -1.92 -4.43
CA VAL A 60 -8.87 -2.83 -3.65
C VAL A 60 -9.09 -2.61 -2.16
N TYR A 61 -9.54 -3.66 -1.49
CA TYR A 61 -9.81 -3.68 -0.05
C TYR A 61 -8.55 -4.09 0.73
N PRO A 62 -8.36 -3.55 1.95
CA PRO A 62 -9.25 -2.62 2.68
C PRO A 62 -8.98 -1.12 2.38
N PHE A 63 -8.07 -0.80 1.45
CA PHE A 63 -7.74 0.60 1.14
C PHE A 63 -8.95 1.40 0.64
N ALA A 64 -9.80 0.78 -0.17
CA ALA A 64 -11.00 1.39 -0.72
C ALA A 64 -11.94 2.00 0.34
N ASP A 65 -12.04 1.38 1.52
CA ASP A 65 -13.03 1.75 2.54
C ASP A 65 -12.60 2.91 3.43
N ILE A 66 -11.32 3.28 3.43
CA ILE A 66 -10.83 4.27 4.41
C ILE A 66 -11.50 5.63 4.21
N VAL A 67 -11.92 5.96 2.98
CA VAL A 67 -12.61 7.22 2.66
C VAL A 67 -13.91 7.38 3.46
N ASP A 68 -14.54 6.28 3.88
CA ASP A 68 -15.74 6.28 4.70
C ASP A 68 -15.46 6.55 6.18
N SER A 69 -14.18 6.57 6.59
CA SER A 69 -13.75 6.98 7.94
C SER A 69 -13.66 8.50 8.10
N THR A 70 -13.93 9.26 7.05
CA THR A 70 -14.06 10.72 7.13
C THR A 70 -15.38 11.13 7.80
N THR A 71 -15.45 12.35 8.32
CA THR A 71 -16.69 12.84 8.94
C THR A 71 -17.70 13.26 7.88
N ARG A 72 -19.00 13.33 8.25
CA ARG A 72 -20.06 13.80 7.33
C ARG A 72 -19.85 15.25 6.85
N SER A 73 -19.14 16.06 7.63
CA SER A 73 -18.79 17.45 7.30
C SER A 73 -17.56 17.58 6.41
N THR A 74 -16.75 16.52 6.30
CA THR A 74 -15.52 16.53 5.48
C THR A 74 -15.91 16.65 4.00
N THR A 75 -15.33 17.63 3.31
CA THR A 75 -15.52 17.77 1.86
C THR A 75 -14.76 16.66 1.15
N ARG A 76 -15.40 15.98 0.19
CA ARG A 76 -14.78 14.88 -0.59
C ARG A 76 -14.74 15.24 -2.06
N LEU A 77 -13.54 15.28 -2.64
CA LEU A 77 -13.32 15.57 -4.06
C LEU A 77 -12.75 14.33 -4.77
N LEU A 78 -13.41 13.89 -5.84
CA LEU A 78 -12.93 12.82 -6.70
C LEU A 78 -12.37 13.41 -8.00
N ILE A 79 -11.11 13.10 -8.31
CA ILE A 79 -10.47 13.40 -9.60
C ILE A 79 -10.04 12.08 -10.22
N ASN A 80 -10.86 11.56 -11.13
CA ASN A 80 -10.59 10.33 -11.85
C ASN A 80 -10.99 10.48 -13.33
N ARG A 81 -10.45 9.60 -14.19
CA ARG A 81 -10.71 9.61 -15.63
C ARG A 81 -12.12 9.15 -16.00
#